data_AF-A0A962BT69-F1
#
_entry.id   AF-A0A962BT69-F1
#
_cell.length_a   1.000
_cell.length_b   1.000
_cell.length_c   1.000
_cell.angle_alpha   90.00
_cell.angle_beta   90.00
_cell.angle_gamma   90.00
#
_symmetry.space_group_name_H-M   'P 1'
#
loop_
_entity.id
_entity.type
_entity.pdbx_description
1 polymer ?
#
loop_
_entity_poly.entity_id
_entity_poly.type
_entity_poly.pdbx_seq_one_letter_code
_entity_poly.pdbx_strand_id
1 'polypeptide(L)' 'MTQDISPHSQPDPRLTVLNERRSTPVLALQTPAPDPEALAQIIAAATRVPDHGRLTPWRILEIPSERRESFAAAVQ' A
#
# COMPACT_ATOMS: atom_id res chain seq x y z
N MET A 1 -35.63 -29.01 11.68
CA MET A 1 -35.17 -27.92 10.80
C MET A 1 -34.15 -27.10 11.57
N THR A 2 -32.91 -27.57 11.62
CA THR A 2 -31.83 -26.91 12.37
C THR A 2 -30.94 -26.26 11.32
N GLN A 3 -30.98 -24.93 11.21
CA GLN A 3 -30.05 -24.23 10.34
C GLN A 3 -28.68 -24.22 11.01
N ASP A 4 -27.70 -24.78 10.31
CA ASP A 4 -26.29 -24.73 10.67
C ASP A 4 -25.80 -23.28 10.54
N ILE A 5 -25.54 -22.66 11.69
CA ILE A 5 -25.07 -21.28 11.83
C ILE A 5 -23.55 -21.21 12.06
N SER A 6 -22.78 -22.19 11.58
CA SER A 6 -21.32 -22.20 11.73
C SER A 6 -20.68 -21.01 10.98
N PRO A 7 -20.06 -20.02 11.66
CA PRO A 7 -19.73 -18.72 11.06
C PRO A 7 -18.42 -18.67 10.26
N HIS A 8 -17.86 -19.80 9.80
CA HIS A 8 -16.45 -19.86 9.36
C HIS A 8 -16.21 -20.26 7.90
N SER A 9 -17.21 -20.27 7.03
CA SER A 9 -17.02 -20.88 5.70
C SER A 9 -16.39 -19.98 4.64
N GLN A 10 -16.18 -18.68 4.89
CA GLN A 10 -15.61 -17.77 3.89
C GLN A 10 -14.46 -16.92 4.45
N PRO A 11 -13.27 -16.93 3.83
CA PRO A 11 -12.14 -16.14 4.30
C PRO A 11 -12.49 -14.65 4.27
N ASP A 12 -12.12 -13.92 5.33
CA ASP A 12 -12.31 -12.46 5.38
C ASP A 12 -11.56 -11.82 4.20
N PRO A 13 -12.25 -11.14 3.27
CA PRO A 13 -11.61 -10.53 2.11
C PRO A 13 -10.49 -9.56 2.48
N ARG A 14 -10.55 -8.93 3.67
CA ARG A 14 -9.47 -8.06 4.16
C ARG A 14 -8.19 -8.85 4.42
N LEU A 15 -8.32 -10.01 5.07
CA LEU A 15 -7.18 -10.89 5.35
C LEU A 15 -6.63 -11.52 4.08
N THR A 16 -7.50 -11.88 3.12
CA THR A 16 -7.07 -12.39 1.81
C THR A 16 -6.13 -11.42 1.10
N VAL A 17 -6.51 -10.14 0.99
CA VAL A 17 -5.67 -9.12 0.32
C VAL A 17 -4.32 -8.94 1.02
N LEU A 18 -4.29 -9.00 2.35
CA LEU A 18 -3.04 -8.89 3.11
C LEU A 18 -2.11 -10.09 2.88
N ASN A 19 -2.68 -11.31 2.86
CA ASN A 19 -1.93 -12.55 2.67
C ASN A 19 -1.42 -12.73 1.23
N GLU A 20 -2.12 -12.18 0.24
CA GLU A 20 -1.75 -12.29 -1.17
C GLU A 20 -0.79 -11.20 -1.65
N ARG A 21 -0.57 -10.14 -0.86
CA ARG A 21 0.34 -9.04 -1.22
C ARG A 21 1.78 -9.55 -1.39
N ARG A 22 2.35 -9.34 -2.58
CA ARG A 22 3.75 -9.67 -2.92
C ARG A 22 4.55 -8.40 -3.21
N SER A 23 5.86 -8.50 -3.09
CA SER A 23 6.77 -7.47 -3.58
C SER A 23 6.99 -7.69 -5.08
N THR A 24 6.45 -6.79 -5.91
CA THR A 24 6.56 -6.89 -7.37
C THR A 24 7.99 -6.52 -7.81
N PRO A 25 8.68 -7.37 -8.58
CA PRO A 25 10.02 -7.04 -9.08
C PRO A 25 9.96 -5.86 -10.05
N VAL A 26 11.02 -5.04 -10.08
CA VAL A 26 11.08 -3.81 -10.90
C VAL A 26 10.77 -4.07 -12.38
N LEU A 27 11.26 -5.19 -12.93
CA LEU A 27 11.01 -5.60 -14.32
C LEU A 27 9.53 -5.90 -14.63
N ALA A 28 8.71 -6.16 -13.62
CA ALA A 28 7.29 -6.41 -13.76
C ALA A 28 6.41 -5.17 -13.51
N LEU A 29 7.01 -4.02 -13.17
CA LEU A 29 6.27 -2.76 -13.05
C LEU A 29 5.88 -2.24 -14.45
N GLN A 30 4.64 -1.79 -14.60
CA GLN A 30 4.07 -1.31 -15.86
C GLN A 30 3.39 0.04 -15.65
N THR A 31 3.15 0.76 -16.74
CA THR A 31 2.33 1.97 -16.76
C THR A 31 0.84 1.65 -16.98
N PRO A 32 -0.09 2.50 -16.51
CA PRO A 32 0.15 3.75 -15.78
C PRO A 32 0.45 3.51 -14.30
N ALA A 33 1.15 4.46 -13.67
CA ALA A 33 1.23 4.53 -12.22
C ALA A 33 -0.16 4.90 -11.63
N PRO A 34 -0.38 4.71 -10.32
CA PRO A 34 -1.58 5.23 -9.66
C PRO A 34 -1.75 6.72 -9.95
N ASP A 35 -3.00 7.12 -10.20
CA ASP A 35 -3.35 8.54 -10.31
C ASP A 35 -3.23 9.25 -8.94
N PRO A 36 -3.32 10.60 -8.90
CA PRO A 36 -3.17 11.34 -7.65
C PRO A 36 -4.18 10.98 -6.56
N GLU A 37 -5.41 10.60 -6.92
CA GLU A 37 -6.45 10.24 -5.96
C GLU A 37 -6.14 8.87 -5.33
N ALA A 38 -5.79 7.89 -6.16
CA ALA A 38 -5.36 6.57 -5.70
C ALA A 38 -4.12 6.67 -4.80
N LEU A 39 -3.14 7.50 -5.17
CA LEU A 39 -1.95 7.73 -4.35
C LEU A 39 -2.29 8.33 -2.98
N ALA A 40 -3.19 9.33 -2.95
CA ALA A 40 -3.65 9.94 -1.71
C ALA A 40 -4.33 8.92 -0.78
N GLN A 41 -5.16 8.02 -1.34
CA GLN A 41 -5.80 6.95 -0.56
C GLN A 41 -4.78 5.98 0.04
N ILE A 42 -3.77 5.57 -0.74
CA ILE A 42 -2.70 4.69 -0.28
C ILE A 42 -1.92 5.33 0.88
N ILE A 43 -1.54 6.60 0.73
CA ILE A 43 -0.80 7.35 1.76
C ILE A 43 -1.65 7.53 3.03
N ALA A 44 -2.93 7.87 2.88
CA ALA A 44 -3.86 8.00 4.00
C ALA A 44 -4.04 6.69 4.78
N ALA A 45 -4.04 5.55 4.09
CA ALA A 45 -4.07 4.24 4.74
C ALA A 45 -2.75 3.93 5.46
N ALA A 46 -1.60 4.15 4.79
CA ALA A 46 -0.28 3.84 5.33
C ALA A 46 0.05 4.63 6.61
N THR A 47 -0.38 5.89 6.68
CA THR A 47 -0.10 6.79 7.81
C THR A 47 -0.90 6.48 9.09
N ARG A 48 -1.86 5.55 9.05
CA ARG A 48 -2.61 5.08 10.24
C ARG A 48 -1.87 4.03 11.07
N VAL A 49 -0.71 3.55 10.62
CA VAL A 49 0.09 2.57 11.35
C VAL A 49 0.42 3.11 12.76
N PRO A 50 0.27 2.30 13.82
CA PRO A 50 0.53 2.76 15.18
C PRO A 50 1.98 3.22 15.32
N ASP A 51 2.16 4.33 16.04
CA ASP A 51 3.47 4.83 16.40
C ASP A 51 3.55 4.98 17.93
N HIS A 52 4.68 4.57 18.51
CA HIS A 52 4.90 4.66 19.94
C HIS A 52 5.06 6.13 20.34
N GLY A 53 4.07 6.67 21.04
CA GLY A 53 4.08 8.05 21.52
C GLY A 53 3.29 9.05 20.69
N ARG A 54 2.58 8.61 19.63
CA ARG A 54 1.76 9.47 18.75
C ARG A 54 2.57 10.62 18.12
N LEU A 55 3.83 10.35 17.82
CA LEU A 55 4.80 11.26 17.23
C LEU A 55 4.52 11.54 15.75
N THR A 56 3.77 10.67 15.06
CA THR A 56 3.56 10.75 13.61
C THR A 56 4.89 10.96 12.82
N PRO A 57 5.89 10.09 13.02
CA PRO A 57 7.25 10.34 12.56
C PRO A 57 7.43 10.19 11.04
N TRP A 58 6.44 9.64 10.34
CA TRP A 58 6.51 9.34 8.92
C TRP A 58 6.66 10.61 8.08
N ARG A 59 7.60 10.59 7.14
CA ARG A 59 7.75 11.61 6.10
C ARG A 59 7.71 10.88 4.76
N ILE A 60 6.67 11.18 3.98
CA ILE A 60 6.46 10.58 2.66
C ILE A 60 6.72 11.67 1.63
N LEU A 61 7.66 11.41 0.75
CA LEU A 61 8.05 12.32 -0.33
C LEU A 61 7.70 11.67 -1.66
N GLU A 62 6.89 12.35 -2.46
CA GLU A 62 6.63 11.95 -3.83
C GLU A 62 7.75 12.48 -4.73
N ILE A 63 8.32 11.60 -5.56
CA ILE A 63 9.23 11.99 -6.63
C ILE A 63 8.44 11.94 -7.95
N PRO A 64 8.06 13.10 -8.50
CA PRO A 64 7.28 13.15 -9.73
C PRO A 64 8.12 12.63 -10.90
N SER A 65 7.47 12.14 -11.94
CA SER A 65 8.11 11.40 -13.05
C SER A 65 9.28 12.18 -13.67
N GLU A 66 9.12 13.48 -13.87
CA GLU A 66 10.11 14.38 -14.46
C GLU A 66 11.34 14.64 -13.57
N ARG A 67 11.30 14.24 -12.29
CA ARG A 67 12.42 14.38 -11.33
C ARG A 67 13.14 13.07 -11.05
N ARG A 68 12.63 11.93 -11.50
CA ARG A 68 13.18 10.60 -11.15
C ARG A 68 14.62 10.40 -11.61
N GLU A 69 14.96 10.83 -12.82
CA GLU A 69 16.32 10.73 -13.35
C GLU A 69 17.31 11.58 -12.54
N SER A 70 16.96 12.84 -12.27
CA SER A 70 17.79 13.72 -11.44
C SER A 70 17.95 13.20 -10.02
N PHE A 71 16.88 12.63 -9.44
CA PHE A 71 16.93 11.99 -8.13
C PHE A 71 17.88 10.79 -8.15
N ALA A 72 17.75 9.90 -9.14
CA ALA A 72 18.62 8.72 -9.28
C ALA A 72 20.11 9.11 -9.38
N ALA A 73 20.44 10.14 -10.16
CA ALA A 73 21.80 10.64 -10.29
C ALA A 73 22.36 11.25 -8.98
N ALA A 74 21.49 11.82 -8.13
CA ALA A 74 21.89 12.48 -6.89
C ALA A 74 22.10 11.52 -5.70
N VAL A 75 21.63 10.27 -5.78
CA VAL A 75 21.65 9.29 -4.68
C VAL A 75 22.54 8.07 -4.94
N GLN A 76 23.29 8.05 -6.04
CA GLN A 76 24.35 7.07 -6.33
C GLN A 76 25.62 7.35 -5.53
#